data_AF-T0L833-F1
#
_entry.id   AF-T0L833-F1
#
_cell.length_a   1.000
_cell.length_b   1.000
_cell.length_c   1.000
_cell.angle_alpha   90.00
_cell.angle_beta   90.00
_cell.angle_gamma   90.00
#
_symmetry.space_group_name_H-M   'P 1'
#
loop_
_entity.id
_entity.type
_entity.pdbx_description
1 polymer ?
#
loop_
_entity_poly.entity_id
_entity_poly.type
_entity_poly.pdbx_seq_one_letter_code
_entity_poly.pdbx_strand_id
1 'polypeptide(L)'
;MFERKIKLLIDNNIVPVVVFDGDSLLSKEKTNQERKIRKAKYKEEIERLIAKKFYNKAKEIMKRCISVSRKIVYDITKLLKKLNIEYIIAPYEADAQLYFLEEIKYIDFILTEDSDLIPYGCKNILFKFDNLYVDHYTIDCLLKAKDNIFKEYIQDICILSGCDYADSIPGIGVLTAHKLISKFKTIEKVVEFVKYRKKVPSNYMESFNLAKITFNHHIVYNPNSKKRQNINPIMEKYDFLGTLDEVDYSFEQENLLYFNKQN
;
A
#
# COMPACT_ATOMS: atom_id res chain seq x y z
N MET A 1 4.47 16.60 15.08
CA MET A 1 4.96 16.53 13.68
C MET A 1 3.80 16.47 12.69
N PHE A 2 2.88 15.50 12.82
CA PHE A 2 1.69 15.36 11.97
C PHE A 2 0.79 16.60 11.95
N GLU A 3 0.36 17.10 13.11
CA GLU A 3 -0.52 18.28 13.22
C GLU A 3 0.04 19.52 12.49
N ARG A 4 1.35 19.74 12.59
CA ARG A 4 2.03 20.87 11.93
C ARG A 4 1.96 20.75 10.41
N LYS A 5 2.18 19.54 9.86
CA LYS A 5 2.07 19.30 8.42
C LYS A 5 0.65 19.56 7.93
N ILE A 6 -0.34 19.09 8.67
CA ILE A 6 -1.75 19.29 8.35
C ILE A 6 -2.14 20.77 8.38
N LYS A 7 -1.77 21.51 9.43
CA LYS A 7 -2.03 22.96 9.51
C LYS A 7 -1.41 23.71 8.35
N LEU A 8 -0.17 23.37 7.99
CA LEU A 8 0.50 23.97 6.85
C LEU A 8 -0.27 23.77 5.53
N LEU A 9 -0.86 22.59 5.30
CA LEU A 9 -1.71 22.36 4.12
C LEU A 9 -2.92 23.30 4.13
N ILE A 10 -3.60 23.40 5.28
CA ILE A 10 -4.78 24.26 5.47
C ILE A 10 -4.42 25.74 5.27
N ASP A 11 -3.30 26.19 5.84
CA ASP A 11 -2.81 27.56 5.72
C ASP A 11 -2.48 27.94 4.25
N ASN A 12 -2.23 26.93 3.40
CA ASN A 12 -2.04 27.08 1.95
C ASN A 12 -3.31 26.81 1.14
N ASN A 13 -4.49 26.83 1.77
CA ASN A 13 -5.81 26.57 1.15
C ASN A 13 -5.95 25.18 0.51
N ILE A 14 -5.22 24.19 1.00
CA ILE A 14 -5.38 22.79 0.61
C ILE A 14 -6.36 22.14 1.58
N VAL A 15 -7.33 21.38 1.07
CA VAL A 15 -8.29 20.62 1.87
C VAL A 15 -7.74 19.19 2.07
N PRO A 16 -7.20 18.84 3.25
CA PRO A 16 -6.65 17.50 3.46
C PRO A 16 -7.76 16.48 3.73
N VAL A 17 -7.65 15.31 3.10
CA VAL A 17 -8.37 14.09 3.46
C VAL A 17 -7.34 13.06 3.92
N VAL A 18 -7.45 12.56 5.14
CA VAL A 18 -6.47 11.62 5.70
C VAL A 18 -6.97 10.19 5.56
N VAL A 19 -6.24 9.34 4.84
CA VAL A 19 -6.57 7.91 4.69
C VAL A 19 -5.70 7.06 5.61
N PHE A 20 -6.32 6.14 6.33
CA PHE A 20 -5.63 5.14 7.16
C PHE A 20 -5.84 3.73 6.61
N ASP A 21 -4.84 2.86 6.77
CA ASP A 21 -5.02 1.42 6.62
C ASP A 21 -6.04 0.88 7.63
N GLY A 22 -6.86 -0.07 7.19
CA GLY A 22 -7.82 -0.81 8.00
C GLY A 22 -7.35 -2.22 8.33
N ASP A 23 -8.14 -3.21 7.92
CA ASP A 23 -7.85 -4.61 8.21
C ASP A 23 -6.70 -5.18 7.37
N SER A 24 -6.12 -6.27 7.85
CA SER A 24 -5.08 -7.00 7.10
C SER A 24 -5.72 -7.84 6.01
N LEU A 25 -5.16 -7.74 4.80
CA LEU A 25 -5.56 -8.56 3.66
C LEU A 25 -4.91 -9.96 3.73
N LEU A 26 -5.64 -11.01 3.35
CA LEU A 26 -5.14 -12.39 3.36
C LEU A 26 -3.96 -12.57 2.40
N SER A 27 -3.98 -11.94 1.23
CA SER A 27 -2.88 -12.01 0.25
C SER A 27 -1.55 -11.44 0.77
N LYS A 28 -1.56 -10.68 1.87
CA LYS A 28 -0.38 -10.08 2.50
C LYS A 28 0.04 -10.77 3.79
N GLU A 29 -0.61 -11.87 4.17
CA GLU A 29 -0.30 -12.59 5.42
C GLU A 29 1.17 -12.98 5.53
N LYS A 30 1.75 -13.49 4.46
CA LYS A 30 3.16 -13.87 4.41
C LYS A 30 4.08 -12.68 4.70
N THR A 31 3.90 -11.58 3.97
CA THR A 31 4.66 -10.34 4.15
C THR A 31 4.50 -9.77 5.56
N ASN A 32 3.28 -9.81 6.10
CA ASN A 32 2.98 -9.38 7.47
C ASN A 32 3.65 -10.26 8.53
N GLN A 33 3.68 -11.58 8.33
CA GLN A 33 4.39 -12.52 9.21
C GLN A 33 5.90 -12.29 9.17
N GLU A 34 6.48 -12.10 7.98
CA GLU A 34 7.91 -11.77 7.84
C GLU A 34 8.27 -10.45 8.52
N ARG A 35 7.43 -9.42 8.38
CA ARG A 35 7.57 -8.14 9.09
C ARG A 35 7.52 -8.35 10.62
N LYS A 36 6.61 -9.20 11.13
CA LYS A 36 6.52 -9.56 12.57
C LYS A 36 7.78 -10.27 13.07
N ILE A 37 8.26 -11.28 12.34
CA ILE A 37 9.48 -12.03 12.68
C ILE A 37 10.69 -11.09 12.72
N ARG A 38 10.82 -10.21 11.72
CA ARG A 38 11.91 -9.23 11.64
C ARG A 38 11.90 -8.27 12.83
N LYS A 39 10.72 -7.80 13.25
CA LYS A 39 10.57 -6.94 14.42
C LYS A 39 10.93 -7.66 15.73
N ALA A 40 10.59 -8.93 15.89
CA ALA A 40 10.99 -9.72 17.06
C ALA A 40 12.51 -9.81 17.17
N LYS A 41 13.21 -10.12 16.06
CA LYS A 41 14.68 -10.14 16.00
C LYS A 41 15.31 -8.79 16.37
N TYR A 42 14.76 -7.70 15.82
CA TYR A 42 15.24 -6.36 16.17
C TYR A 42 15.03 -6.03 17.66
N LYS A 43 13.94 -6.51 18.27
CA LYS A 43 13.68 -6.29 19.70
C LYS A 43 14.75 -6.96 20.56
N GLU A 44 15.09 -8.22 20.27
CA GLU A 44 16.19 -8.93 20.96
C GLU A 44 17.53 -8.21 20.77
N GLU A 45 17.81 -7.72 19.56
CA GLU A 45 19.03 -6.96 19.28
C GLU A 45 19.09 -5.63 20.05
N ILE A 46 17.96 -4.90 20.12
CA ILE A 46 17.83 -3.68 20.89
C ILE A 46 18.10 -3.95 22.37
N GLU A 47 17.50 -4.99 22.96
CA GLU A 47 17.71 -5.37 24.36
C GLU A 47 19.19 -5.67 24.65
N ARG A 48 19.86 -6.40 23.74
CA ARG A 48 21.31 -6.66 23.83
C ARG A 48 22.13 -5.37 23.73
N LEU A 49 21.79 -4.45 22.84
CA LEU A 49 22.50 -3.17 22.68
C LEU A 49 22.30 -2.25 23.89
N ILE A 50 21.10 -2.22 24.47
CA ILE A 50 20.81 -1.48 25.70
C ILE A 50 21.61 -2.05 26.87
N ALA A 51 21.64 -3.38 27.03
CA ALA A 51 22.42 -4.05 28.06
C ALA A 51 23.92 -3.74 27.95
N LYS A 52 24.43 -3.60 26.73
CA LYS A 52 25.81 -3.18 26.42
C LYS A 52 26.02 -1.65 26.44
N LYS A 53 25.02 -0.85 26.84
CA LYS A 53 25.05 0.62 26.87
C LYS A 53 25.31 1.30 25.52
N PHE A 54 25.05 0.62 24.39
CA PHE A 54 25.14 1.19 23.04
C PHE A 54 23.84 1.88 22.61
N TYR A 55 23.45 2.92 23.34
CA TYR A 55 22.13 3.56 23.18
C TYR A 55 21.89 4.16 21.79
N ASN A 56 22.92 4.75 21.16
CA ASN A 56 22.77 5.36 19.82
C ASN A 56 22.43 4.31 18.76
N LYS A 57 23.11 3.15 18.77
CA LYS A 57 22.82 2.03 17.86
C LYS A 57 21.45 1.42 18.16
N ALA A 58 21.13 1.25 19.44
CA ALA A 58 19.80 0.77 19.84
C ALA A 58 18.69 1.68 19.31
N LYS A 59 18.87 3.01 19.40
CA LYS A 59 17.92 4.01 18.90
C LYS A 59 17.73 3.93 17.38
N GLU A 60 18.77 3.65 16.61
CA GLU A 60 18.65 3.45 15.15
C GLU A 60 17.81 2.22 14.81
N ILE A 61 18.00 1.11 15.52
CA ILE A 61 17.23 -0.11 15.30
C ILE A 61 15.79 0.06 15.80
N MET A 62 15.58 0.75 16.93
CA MET A 62 14.24 1.07 17.45
C MET A 62 13.37 1.78 16.41
N LYS A 63 13.94 2.71 15.62
CA LYS A 63 13.19 3.38 14.53
C LYS A 63 12.60 2.38 13.53
N ARG A 64 13.27 1.24 13.30
CA ARG A 64 12.80 0.16 12.41
C ARG A 64 11.72 -0.73 13.03
N CYS A 65 11.54 -0.65 14.36
CA CYS A 65 10.52 -1.40 15.08
C CYS A 65 9.19 -0.65 15.23
N ILE A 66 9.16 0.66 14.96
CA ILE A 66 7.95 1.47 15.09
C ILE A 66 6.87 0.90 14.17
N SER A 67 5.70 0.60 14.74
CA SER A 67 4.45 0.36 14.02
C SER A 67 3.45 1.40 14.43
N VAL A 68 2.68 1.88 13.45
CA VAL A 68 1.45 2.60 13.73
C VAL A 68 0.50 1.62 14.40
N SER A 69 0.14 1.88 15.66
CA SER A 69 -0.81 1.06 16.41
C SER A 69 -2.22 1.61 16.23
N ARG A 70 -3.24 0.77 16.47
CA ARG A 70 -4.64 1.20 16.47
C ARG A 70 -4.91 2.37 17.42
N LYS A 71 -4.21 2.41 18.56
CA LYS A 71 -4.27 3.53 19.51
C LYS A 71 -3.75 4.83 18.90
N ILE A 72 -2.62 4.78 18.17
CA ILE A 72 -2.10 5.96 17.45
C ILE A 72 -3.11 6.45 16.41
N VAL A 73 -3.72 5.54 15.64
CA VAL A 73 -4.77 5.90 14.67
C VAL A 73 -5.94 6.58 15.38
N TYR A 74 -6.43 6.01 16.49
CA TYR A 74 -7.51 6.59 17.28
C TYR A 74 -7.19 7.99 17.83
N ASP A 75 -6.00 8.18 18.37
CA ASP A 75 -5.57 9.49 18.89
C ASP A 75 -5.49 10.53 17.76
N ILE A 76 -5.03 10.12 16.57
CA ILE A 76 -4.99 10.98 15.39
C ILE A 76 -6.41 11.28 14.89
N THR A 77 -7.33 10.32 14.83
CA THR A 77 -8.71 10.58 14.37
C THR A 77 -9.45 11.53 15.31
N LYS A 78 -9.22 11.46 16.62
CA LYS A 78 -9.69 12.47 17.59
C LYS A 78 -9.15 13.87 17.28
N LEU A 79 -7.86 13.98 16.99
CA LEU A 79 -7.25 15.25 16.61
C LEU A 79 -7.86 15.79 15.31
N LEU A 80 -8.02 14.94 14.29
CA LEU A 80 -8.60 15.33 13.00
C LEU A 80 -10.05 15.82 13.17
N LYS A 81 -10.87 15.13 13.98
CA LYS A 81 -12.23 15.59 14.34
C LYS A 81 -12.21 16.97 14.98
N LYS A 82 -11.30 17.23 15.93
CA LYS A 82 -11.16 18.53 16.59
C LYS A 82 -10.79 19.65 15.61
N LEU A 83 -9.99 19.32 14.59
CA LEU A 83 -9.58 20.25 13.54
C LEU A 83 -10.58 20.34 12.38
N ASN A 84 -11.72 19.62 12.45
CA ASN A 84 -12.69 19.50 11.38
C ASN A 84 -12.08 19.02 10.05
N ILE A 85 -11.21 18.03 10.13
CA ILE A 85 -10.52 17.43 8.98
C ILE A 85 -11.10 16.06 8.72
N GLU A 86 -11.43 15.82 7.46
CA GLU A 86 -11.96 14.55 7.01
C GLU A 86 -10.91 13.45 7.09
N TYR A 87 -11.34 12.27 7.50
CA TYR A 87 -10.53 11.06 7.42
C TYR A 87 -11.36 9.87 6.97
N ILE A 88 -10.70 8.94 6.28
CA ILE A 88 -11.27 7.69 5.81
C ILE A 88 -10.40 6.56 6.34
N ILE A 89 -11.03 5.52 6.88
CA ILE A 89 -10.35 4.26 7.18
C ILE A 89 -10.66 3.34 6.01
N ALA A 90 -9.62 3.00 5.24
CA ALA A 90 -9.76 2.04 4.16
C ALA A 90 -10.28 0.72 4.74
N PRO A 91 -11.09 -0.06 4.01
CA PRO A 91 -11.44 -1.41 4.46
C PRO A 91 -10.20 -2.26 4.73
N TYR A 92 -9.17 -2.07 3.90
CA TYR A 92 -7.89 -2.78 3.95
C TYR A 92 -6.75 -1.79 3.72
N GLU A 93 -6.23 -1.65 2.50
CA GLU A 93 -5.04 -0.83 2.23
C GLU A 93 -5.37 0.61 1.83
N ALA A 94 -4.64 1.56 2.41
CA ALA A 94 -4.74 2.97 2.09
C ALA A 94 -4.36 3.23 0.62
N ASP A 95 -3.43 2.48 0.04
CA ASP A 95 -2.98 2.68 -1.34
C ASP A 95 -4.11 2.45 -2.35
N ALA A 96 -4.79 1.30 -2.23
CA ALA A 96 -5.98 0.99 -3.00
C ALA A 96 -7.09 2.03 -2.81
N GLN A 97 -7.30 2.48 -1.57
CA GLN A 97 -8.29 3.49 -1.23
C GLN A 97 -7.96 4.85 -1.86
N LEU A 98 -6.70 5.28 -1.81
CA LEU A 98 -6.24 6.54 -2.38
C LEU A 98 -6.39 6.55 -3.90
N TYR A 99 -6.00 5.46 -4.57
CA TYR A 99 -6.25 5.30 -6.00
C TYR A 99 -7.74 5.44 -6.33
N PHE A 100 -8.60 4.73 -5.59
CA PHE A 100 -10.05 4.81 -5.81
C PHE A 100 -10.61 6.23 -5.63
N LEU A 101 -10.18 6.95 -4.59
CA LEU A 101 -10.63 8.33 -4.34
C LEU A 101 -10.19 9.28 -5.45
N GLU A 102 -9.00 9.11 -6.00
CA GLU A 102 -8.54 9.90 -7.16
C GLU A 102 -9.36 9.56 -8.42
N GLU A 103 -9.64 8.28 -8.67
CA GLU A 103 -10.43 7.84 -9.83
C GLU A 103 -11.85 8.42 -9.83
N ILE A 104 -12.52 8.46 -8.67
CA ILE A 104 -13.86 9.07 -8.56
C ILE A 104 -13.82 10.60 -8.43
N LYS A 105 -12.63 11.22 -8.55
CA LYS A 105 -12.39 12.66 -8.40
C LYS A 105 -12.84 13.21 -7.04
N TYR A 106 -12.71 12.40 -6.00
CA TYR A 106 -12.90 12.85 -4.61
C TYR A 106 -11.70 13.64 -4.09
N ILE A 107 -10.51 13.33 -4.61
CA ILE A 107 -9.26 14.04 -4.34
C ILE A 107 -8.55 14.37 -5.65
N ASP A 108 -7.76 15.44 -5.66
CA ASP A 108 -7.00 15.89 -6.83
C ASP A 108 -5.54 15.39 -6.83
N PHE A 109 -4.94 15.23 -5.64
CA PHE A 109 -3.55 14.84 -5.43
C PHE A 109 -3.42 13.88 -4.26
N ILE A 110 -2.48 12.93 -4.36
CA ILE A 110 -2.16 11.99 -3.30
C ILE A 110 -0.81 12.34 -2.70
N LEU A 111 -0.75 12.64 -1.40
CA LEU A 111 0.49 12.87 -0.67
C LEU A 111 0.94 11.58 0.02
N THR A 112 2.01 10.95 -0.47
CA THR A 112 2.57 9.72 0.11
C THR A 112 4.08 9.63 -0.08
N GLU A 113 4.74 8.73 0.64
CA GLU A 113 6.11 8.32 0.35
C GLU A 113 6.17 6.95 -0.36
N ASP A 114 5.02 6.30 -0.54
CA ASP A 114 4.92 4.96 -1.12
C ASP A 114 4.74 5.02 -2.64
N SER A 115 5.64 4.35 -3.38
CA SER A 115 5.58 4.26 -4.83
C SER A 115 4.58 3.24 -5.35
N ASP A 116 3.97 2.42 -4.49
CA ASP A 116 3.05 1.35 -4.88
C ASP A 116 1.75 1.89 -5.51
N LEU A 117 1.45 3.18 -5.36
CA LEU A 117 0.38 3.89 -6.08
C LEU A 117 0.61 4.02 -7.59
N ILE A 118 1.87 3.96 -8.04
CA ILE A 118 2.21 4.04 -9.46
C ILE A 118 1.65 2.84 -10.25
N PRO A 119 1.87 1.56 -9.84
CA PRO A 119 1.28 0.41 -10.52
C PRO A 119 -0.26 0.28 -10.36
N TYR A 120 -0.88 0.99 -9.41
CA TYR A 120 -2.33 1.20 -9.40
C TYR A 120 -2.80 2.10 -10.56
N GLY A 121 -1.94 3.01 -11.04
CA GLY A 121 -2.25 3.95 -12.11
C GLY A 121 -2.63 5.35 -11.63
N CYS A 122 -2.26 5.72 -10.40
CA CYS A 122 -2.55 7.06 -9.88
C CYS A 122 -1.94 8.15 -10.76
N LYS A 123 -2.64 9.28 -10.88
CA LYS A 123 -2.35 10.35 -11.83
C LYS A 123 -1.46 11.42 -11.25
N ASN A 124 -1.70 11.83 -10.01
CA ASN A 124 -1.04 12.95 -9.34
C ASN A 124 -0.57 12.55 -7.95
N ILE A 125 0.72 12.21 -7.84
CA ILE A 125 1.32 11.82 -6.57
C ILE A 125 2.36 12.86 -6.15
N LEU A 126 2.29 13.31 -4.90
CA LEU A 126 3.23 14.22 -4.27
C LEU A 126 4.09 13.41 -3.30
N PHE A 127 5.39 13.35 -3.60
CA PHE A 127 6.39 12.64 -2.79
C PHE A 127 7.26 13.60 -1.98
N LYS A 128 7.96 13.07 -0.97
CA LYS A 128 9.04 13.73 -0.22
C LYS A 128 8.66 15.10 0.36
N PHE A 129 7.49 15.20 0.97
CA PHE A 129 7.04 16.48 1.53
C PHE A 129 7.88 16.91 2.74
N ASP A 130 8.68 17.96 2.54
CA ASP A 130 9.63 18.51 3.51
C ASP A 130 9.09 19.72 4.31
N ASN A 131 7.78 19.96 4.24
CA ASN A 131 7.06 21.13 4.75
C ASN A 131 7.18 22.41 3.89
N LEU A 132 7.86 22.38 2.75
CA LEU A 132 7.93 23.51 1.81
C LEU A 132 7.72 23.05 0.37
N TYR A 133 8.36 21.94 0.00
CA TYR A 133 8.39 21.39 -1.34
C TYR A 133 7.90 19.94 -1.36
N VAL A 134 7.49 19.53 -2.56
CA VAL A 134 7.09 18.16 -2.90
C VAL A 134 7.69 17.80 -4.25
N ASP A 135 8.02 16.53 -4.43
CA ASP A 135 8.32 15.96 -5.74
C ASP A 135 6.99 15.54 -6.38
N HIS A 136 6.57 16.22 -7.45
CA HIS A 136 5.30 15.91 -8.14
C HIS A 136 5.53 14.89 -9.25
N TYR A 137 4.97 13.70 -9.06
CA TYR A 137 4.77 12.72 -10.11
C TYR A 137 3.44 12.96 -10.80
N THR A 138 3.48 13.06 -12.13
CA THR A 138 2.30 13.01 -12.99
C THR A 138 2.35 11.76 -13.85
N ILE A 139 1.21 11.15 -14.14
CA ILE A 139 1.15 10.03 -15.10
C ILE A 139 1.68 10.42 -16.49
N ASP A 140 1.64 11.70 -16.84
CA ASP A 140 2.28 12.25 -18.04
C ASP A 140 3.78 12.00 -18.09
N CYS A 141 4.46 11.87 -16.95
CA CYS A 141 5.86 11.46 -16.90
C CYS A 141 6.04 10.05 -17.52
N LEU A 142 5.09 9.14 -17.31
CA LEU A 142 5.07 7.83 -17.99
C LEU A 142 4.71 7.97 -19.46
N LEU A 143 3.76 8.84 -19.82
CA LEU A 143 3.35 9.07 -21.21
C LEU A 143 4.46 9.66 -22.08
N LYS A 144 5.34 10.47 -21.48
CA LYS A 144 6.51 11.08 -22.14
C LYS A 144 7.71 10.13 -22.22
N ALA A 145 7.69 9.00 -21.52
CA ALA A 145 8.74 8.01 -21.64
C ALA A 145 8.71 7.43 -23.07
N LYS A 146 9.89 7.34 -23.71
CA LYS A 146 10.00 6.75 -25.07
C LYS A 146 9.64 5.26 -25.11
N ASP A 147 9.43 4.64 -23.95
CA ASP A 147 9.19 3.23 -23.78
C ASP A 147 7.69 2.93 -23.61
N ASN A 148 7.01 2.67 -24.72
CA ASN A 148 5.59 2.32 -24.73
C ASN A 148 5.30 1.04 -23.93
N ILE A 149 6.28 0.15 -23.79
CA ILE A 149 6.11 -1.12 -23.08
C ILE A 149 6.07 -0.85 -21.58
N PHE A 150 6.96 0.01 -21.08
CA PHE A 150 6.93 0.36 -19.67
C PHE A 150 5.57 0.93 -19.26
N LYS A 151 4.96 1.78 -20.11
CA LYS A 151 3.63 2.33 -19.88
C LYS A 151 2.53 1.25 -19.83
N GLU A 152 2.50 0.35 -20.81
CA GLU A 152 1.43 -0.65 -20.94
C GLU A 152 1.54 -1.74 -19.87
N TYR A 153 2.75 -2.10 -19.45
CA TYR A 153 3.02 -3.24 -18.58
C TYR A 153 3.59 -2.86 -17.22
N ILE A 154 3.45 -1.60 -16.77
CA ILE A 154 4.06 -1.14 -15.50
C ILE A 154 3.65 -2.01 -14.31
N GLN A 155 2.38 -2.39 -14.24
CA GLN A 155 1.86 -3.23 -13.17
C GLN A 155 2.48 -4.64 -13.22
N ASP A 156 2.62 -5.23 -14.41
CA ASP A 156 3.26 -6.54 -14.57
C ASP A 156 4.74 -6.50 -14.22
N ILE A 157 5.42 -5.42 -14.59
CA ILE A 157 6.83 -5.18 -14.27
C ILE A 157 7.01 -5.06 -12.76
N CYS A 158 6.13 -4.31 -12.08
CA CYS A 158 6.16 -4.15 -10.62
C CYS A 158 5.91 -5.50 -9.92
N ILE A 159 4.87 -6.25 -10.28
CA ILE A 159 4.59 -7.57 -9.70
C ILE A 159 5.76 -8.54 -9.97
N LEU A 160 6.30 -8.55 -11.19
CA LEU A 160 7.43 -9.41 -11.56
C LEU A 160 8.71 -9.07 -10.79
N SER A 161 8.90 -7.79 -10.46
CA SER A 161 10.01 -7.32 -9.62
C SER A 161 9.82 -7.58 -8.13
N GLY A 162 8.66 -8.09 -7.73
CA GLY A 162 8.25 -8.31 -6.36
C GLY A 162 7.42 -7.15 -5.81
N CYS A 163 6.29 -7.48 -5.21
CA CYS A 163 5.41 -6.55 -4.50
C CYS A 163 4.91 -7.20 -3.20
N ASP A 164 4.10 -6.47 -2.42
CA ASP A 164 3.57 -6.98 -1.15
C ASP A 164 2.64 -8.21 -1.30
N TYR A 165 2.10 -8.46 -2.50
CA TYR A 165 1.18 -9.58 -2.80
C TYR A 165 1.85 -10.78 -3.49
N ALA A 166 3.03 -10.60 -4.11
CA ALA A 166 3.75 -11.66 -4.79
C ALA A 166 5.26 -11.45 -4.72
N ASP A 167 5.98 -12.48 -4.28
CA ASP A 167 7.45 -12.46 -4.24
C ASP A 167 8.03 -12.39 -5.66
N SER A 168 9.16 -11.70 -5.81
CA SER A 168 9.95 -11.74 -7.05
C SER A 168 10.57 -13.12 -7.32
N ILE A 169 10.82 -13.44 -8.59
CA ILE A 169 11.75 -14.54 -8.92
C ILE A 169 13.18 -14.10 -8.58
N PRO A 170 14.00 -14.93 -7.90
CA PRO A 170 15.34 -14.53 -7.49
C PRO A 170 16.19 -13.89 -8.60
N GLY A 171 16.70 -12.68 -8.33
CA GLY A 171 17.50 -11.89 -9.26
C GLY A 171 16.71 -11.27 -10.41
N ILE A 172 15.39 -11.12 -10.28
CA ILE A 172 14.55 -10.30 -11.15
C ILE A 172 14.12 -9.06 -10.36
N GLY A 173 14.80 -7.94 -10.60
CA GLY A 173 14.34 -6.62 -10.16
C GLY A 173 13.72 -5.83 -11.31
N VAL A 174 13.25 -4.61 -11.04
CA VAL A 174 12.50 -3.75 -11.98
C VAL A 174 13.13 -3.67 -13.37
N LEU A 175 14.44 -3.42 -13.47
CA LEU A 175 15.13 -3.33 -14.77
C LEU A 175 15.14 -4.65 -15.54
N THR A 176 15.29 -5.78 -14.85
CA THR A 176 15.26 -7.11 -15.49
C THR A 176 13.84 -7.48 -15.87
N ALA A 177 12.87 -7.22 -15.00
CA ALA A 177 11.46 -7.42 -15.26
C ALA A 177 11.01 -6.66 -16.51
N HIS A 178 11.35 -5.37 -16.59
CA HIS A 178 11.11 -4.55 -17.76
C HIS A 178 11.73 -5.15 -19.03
N LYS A 179 13.03 -5.50 -19.03
CA LYS A 179 13.69 -6.13 -20.19
C LYS A 179 13.00 -7.41 -20.66
N LEU A 180 12.55 -8.24 -19.71
CA LEU A 180 11.89 -9.51 -20.00
C LEU A 180 10.52 -9.27 -20.62
N ILE A 181 9.70 -8.42 -20.01
CA ILE A 181 8.38 -8.05 -20.54
C ILE A 181 8.52 -7.39 -21.92
N SER A 182 9.51 -6.52 -22.11
CA SER A 182 9.76 -5.88 -23.41
C SER A 182 10.09 -6.87 -24.52
N LYS A 183 10.75 -7.97 -24.18
CA LYS A 183 11.12 -9.02 -25.14
C LYS A 183 9.97 -10.01 -25.39
N PHE A 184 9.27 -10.44 -24.34
CA PHE A 184 8.35 -11.59 -24.41
C PHE A 184 6.87 -11.22 -24.38
N LYS A 185 6.54 -9.99 -23.99
CA LYS A 185 5.20 -9.37 -23.96
C LYS A 185 4.17 -9.98 -23.00
N THR A 186 4.26 -11.27 -22.70
CA THR A 186 3.35 -11.93 -21.76
C THR A 186 4.10 -12.57 -20.61
N ILE A 187 3.47 -12.61 -19.44
CA ILE A 187 4.08 -13.15 -18.23
C ILE A 187 4.35 -14.66 -18.37
N GLU A 188 3.51 -15.40 -19.09
CA GLU A 188 3.68 -16.83 -19.34
C GLU A 188 4.98 -17.10 -20.10
N LYS A 189 5.23 -16.35 -21.18
CA LYS A 189 6.45 -16.46 -21.98
C LYS A 189 7.68 -16.02 -21.19
N VAL A 190 7.55 -14.98 -20.35
CA VAL A 190 8.62 -14.58 -19.44
C VAL A 190 8.96 -15.72 -18.49
N VAL A 191 7.96 -16.30 -17.83
CA VAL A 191 8.15 -17.37 -16.85
C VAL A 191 8.71 -18.63 -17.51
N GLU A 192 8.21 -19.00 -18.70
CA GLU A 192 8.75 -20.11 -19.50
C GLU A 192 10.24 -19.90 -19.80
N PHE A 193 10.62 -18.73 -20.30
CA PHE A 193 12.02 -18.41 -20.57
C PHE A 193 12.89 -18.43 -19.31
N VAL A 194 12.39 -17.87 -18.20
CA VAL A 194 13.13 -17.80 -16.93
C VAL A 194 13.32 -19.18 -16.31
N LYS A 195 12.36 -20.10 -16.45
CA LYS A 195 12.46 -21.49 -15.96
C LYS A 195 13.67 -22.23 -16.52
N TYR A 196 14.11 -21.95 -17.75
CA TYR A 196 15.32 -22.55 -18.32
C TYR A 196 16.63 -22.04 -17.70
N ARG A 197 16.60 -20.91 -16.99
CA ARG A 197 17.81 -20.23 -16.48
C ARG A 197 17.87 -20.13 -14.96
N LYS A 198 16.73 -20.20 -14.28
CA LYS A 198 16.59 -19.94 -12.85
C LYS A 198 15.54 -20.86 -12.24
N LYS A 199 15.67 -21.09 -10.94
CA LYS A 199 14.63 -21.75 -10.15
C LYS A 199 13.44 -20.80 -9.98
N VAL A 200 12.31 -21.15 -10.58
CA VAL A 200 11.04 -20.44 -10.43
C VAL A 200 10.15 -21.22 -9.45
N PRO A 201 9.53 -20.58 -8.45
CA PRO A 201 8.54 -21.24 -7.60
C PRO A 201 7.41 -21.87 -8.44
N SER A 202 6.96 -23.08 -8.09
CA SER A 202 5.94 -23.79 -8.87
C SER A 202 4.61 -23.04 -8.91
N ASN A 203 4.27 -22.33 -7.84
CA ASN A 203 3.05 -21.53 -7.69
C ASN A 203 3.22 -20.06 -8.15
N TYR A 204 4.35 -19.69 -8.78
CA TYR A 204 4.63 -18.29 -9.11
C TYR A 204 3.55 -17.66 -10.01
N MET A 205 3.08 -18.38 -11.02
CA MET A 205 2.02 -17.88 -11.93
C MET A 205 0.70 -17.63 -11.19
N GLU A 206 0.36 -18.50 -10.25
CA GLU A 206 -0.83 -18.33 -9.41
C GLU A 206 -0.68 -17.09 -8.52
N SER A 207 0.46 -16.95 -7.82
CA SER A 207 0.74 -15.76 -6.99
C SER A 207 0.73 -14.46 -7.81
N PHE A 208 1.29 -14.48 -9.02
CA PHE A 208 1.27 -13.34 -9.93
C PHE A 208 -0.18 -12.96 -10.30
N ASN A 209 -1.02 -13.94 -10.64
CA ASN A 209 -2.42 -13.70 -10.98
C ASN A 209 -3.22 -13.20 -9.78
N LEU A 210 -3.00 -13.74 -8.58
CA LEU A 210 -3.64 -13.25 -7.36
C LEU A 210 -3.23 -11.81 -7.04
N ALA A 211 -1.95 -11.45 -7.23
CA ALA A 211 -1.49 -10.07 -7.10
C ALA A 211 -2.17 -9.15 -8.11
N LYS A 212 -2.28 -9.58 -9.37
CA LYS A 212 -2.98 -8.85 -10.44
C LYS A 212 -4.46 -8.62 -10.10
N ILE A 213 -5.15 -9.64 -9.59
CA ILE A 213 -6.53 -9.53 -9.13
C ILE A 213 -6.61 -8.56 -7.94
N THR A 214 -5.66 -8.62 -7.00
CA THR A 214 -5.62 -7.71 -5.83
C THR A 214 -5.50 -6.25 -6.26
N PHE A 215 -4.55 -5.90 -7.13
CA PHE A 215 -4.40 -4.54 -7.64
C PHE A 215 -5.67 -4.03 -8.33
N ASN A 216 -6.31 -4.87 -9.15
CA ASN A 216 -7.42 -4.41 -9.98
C ASN A 216 -8.77 -4.43 -9.25
N HIS A 217 -8.92 -5.26 -8.23
CA HIS A 217 -10.22 -5.51 -7.59
C HIS A 217 -10.18 -5.37 -6.07
N HIS A 218 -9.18 -4.67 -5.53
CA HIS A 218 -9.10 -4.39 -4.11
C HIS A 218 -10.43 -3.85 -3.57
N ILE A 219 -10.82 -4.25 -2.35
CA ILE A 219 -11.99 -3.70 -1.68
C ILE A 219 -11.64 -2.34 -1.08
N VAL A 220 -12.47 -1.34 -1.38
CA VAL A 220 -12.35 0.07 -1.00
C VAL A 220 -13.69 0.60 -0.50
N TYR A 221 -13.67 1.69 0.24
CA TYR A 221 -14.86 2.40 0.72
C TYR A 221 -15.18 3.57 -0.21
N ASN A 222 -16.43 3.67 -0.64
CA ASN A 222 -16.92 4.77 -1.45
C ASN A 222 -17.63 5.81 -0.55
N PRO A 223 -17.05 7.02 -0.35
CA PRO A 223 -17.65 8.02 0.52
C PRO A 223 -18.96 8.60 -0.01
N ASN A 224 -19.19 8.57 -1.33
CA ASN A 224 -20.41 9.09 -1.95
C ASN A 224 -21.60 8.16 -1.74
N SER A 225 -21.40 6.84 -1.93
CA SER A 225 -22.46 5.83 -1.70
C SER A 225 -22.49 5.29 -0.27
N LYS A 226 -21.44 5.56 0.51
CA LYS A 226 -21.19 5.06 1.87
C LYS A 226 -21.09 3.53 1.95
N LYS A 227 -20.58 2.87 0.91
CA LYS A 227 -20.50 1.40 0.83
C LYS A 227 -19.09 0.91 0.54
N ARG A 228 -18.80 -0.32 0.96
CA ARG A 228 -17.63 -1.05 0.44
C ARG A 228 -17.93 -1.57 -0.97
N GLN A 229 -16.92 -1.53 -1.83
CA GLN A 229 -16.99 -2.07 -3.19
C GLN A 229 -15.59 -2.43 -3.68
N ASN A 230 -15.50 -3.24 -4.73
CA ASN A 230 -14.23 -3.43 -5.44
C ASN A 230 -13.91 -2.17 -6.25
N ILE A 231 -12.62 -1.86 -6.41
CA ILE A 231 -12.13 -0.78 -7.30
C ILE A 231 -12.74 -0.93 -8.69
N ASN A 232 -12.54 -2.10 -9.31
CA ASN A 232 -13.21 -2.49 -10.54
C ASN A 232 -14.22 -3.61 -10.22
N PRO A 233 -15.45 -3.55 -10.75
CA PRO A 233 -16.43 -4.63 -10.59
C PRO A 233 -15.86 -5.99 -11.01
N ILE A 234 -16.23 -7.04 -10.28
CA ILE A 234 -15.80 -8.41 -10.56
C ILE A 234 -17.01 -9.35 -10.48
N MET A 235 -17.08 -10.32 -11.41
CA MET A 235 -18.20 -11.26 -11.48
C MET A 235 -18.04 -12.42 -10.48
N GLU A 236 -16.80 -12.82 -10.22
CA GLU A 236 -16.47 -13.90 -9.30
C GLU A 236 -16.06 -13.33 -7.93
N LYS A 237 -16.56 -13.94 -6.86
CA LYS A 237 -16.18 -13.57 -5.50
C LYS A 237 -14.86 -14.25 -5.14
N TYR A 238 -13.86 -13.44 -4.77
CA TYR A 238 -12.57 -13.93 -4.29
C TYR A 238 -12.43 -13.65 -2.80
N ASP A 239 -12.50 -14.70 -1.98
CA ASP A 239 -12.46 -14.56 -0.51
C ASP A 239 -11.14 -13.94 0.00
N PHE A 240 -10.04 -14.10 -0.74
CA PHE A 240 -8.74 -13.51 -0.38
C PHE A 240 -8.72 -11.97 -0.46
N LEU A 241 -9.66 -11.35 -1.19
CA LEU A 241 -9.82 -9.90 -1.27
C LEU A 241 -10.53 -9.31 -0.04
N GLY A 242 -11.10 -10.18 0.82
CA GLY A 242 -11.83 -9.78 2.01
C GLY A 242 -13.34 -9.70 1.80
N THR A 243 -14.02 -8.93 2.66
CA THR A 243 -15.48 -8.81 2.67
C THR A 243 -15.98 -7.43 2.23
N LEU A 244 -17.06 -7.45 1.45
CA LEU A 244 -17.86 -6.28 1.08
C LEU A 244 -18.86 -5.89 2.17
N ASP A 245 -19.00 -6.70 3.23
CA ASP A 245 -19.92 -6.40 4.31
C ASP A 245 -19.54 -5.07 4.97
N GLU A 246 -20.53 -4.19 5.11
CA GLU A 246 -20.37 -2.91 5.79
C GLU A 246 -20.20 -3.16 7.28
N VAL A 247 -18.95 -3.20 7.73
CA VAL A 247 -18.62 -3.04 9.14
C VAL A 247 -18.39 -1.55 9.35
N ASP A 248 -19.35 -0.88 9.99
CA ASP A 248 -19.19 0.51 10.43
C ASP A 248 -17.97 0.59 11.35
N TYR A 249 -16.93 1.29 10.91
CA TYR A 249 -15.81 1.65 11.77
C TYR A 249 -16.26 2.77 12.71
N SER A 250 -16.94 2.42 13.80
CA SER A 250 -17.18 3.33 14.91
C SER A 250 -16.09 3.15 15.97
N PHE A 251 -15.42 4.25 16.34
CA PHE A 251 -14.52 4.24 17.47
C PHE A 251 -15.31 4.52 18.75
N GLU A 252 -15.82 3.49 19.40
CA GLU A 252 -16.26 3.60 20.79
C GLU A 252 -15.12 3.15 21.73
N GLN A 253 -14.67 4.07 22.58
CA GLN A 253 -13.83 3.80 23.76
C GLN A 253 -12.57 2.94 23.49
N GLU A 254 -11.60 3.48 22.74
CA GLU A 254 -10.23 2.95 22.58
C GLU A 254 -10.07 1.57 21.90
N ASN A 255 -11.15 0.87 21.55
CA ASN A 255 -11.08 -0.41 20.84
C ASN A 255 -11.68 -0.33 19.43
N LEU A 256 -10.91 -0.79 18.44
CA LEU A 256 -11.47 -1.22 17.15
C LEU A 256 -12.23 -2.53 17.43
N LEU A 257 -13.53 -2.41 17.74
CA LEU A 257 -14.38 -3.57 17.95
C LEU A 257 -14.81 -4.13 16.59
N TYR A 258 -14.33 -5.34 16.30
CA TYR A 258 -14.90 -6.20 15.26
C TYR A 258 -16.34 -6.53 15.65
N PHE A 259 -17.33 -6.15 14.83
CA PHE A 259 -18.64 -6.79 14.90
C PHE A 259 -18.58 -8.11 14.12
N ASN A 260 -18.09 -9.16 14.76
CA ASN A 260 -18.52 -10.51 14.39
C ASN A 260 -19.99 -10.63 14.79
N LYS A 261 -20.92 -10.41 13.87
CA LYS A 261 -22.23 -11.06 13.99
C LYS A 261 -22.04 -12.52 13.59
N GLN A 262 -21.52 -13.32 14.52
CA GLN A 262 -21.90 -14.73 14.55
C GLN A 262 -23.32 -14.79 15.13
N ASN A 263 -24.28 -15.13 14.28
CA ASN A 263 -25.36 -16.03 14.65
C ASN A 263 -25.24 -17.23 13.72
#